data_AF-A0A5S9M1C3-F1
#
_entry.id   AF-A0A5S9M1C3-F1
#
_cell.length_a   1.000
_cell.length_b   1.000
_cell.length_c   1.000
_cell.angle_alpha   90.00
_cell.angle_beta   90.00
_cell.angle_gamma   90.00
#
_symmetry.space_group_name_H-M   'P 1'
#
loop_
_entity.id
_entity.type
_entity.pdbx_description
1 polymer ?
#
loop_
_entity_poly.entity_id
_entity_poly.type
_entity_poly.pdbx_seq_one_letter_code
_entity_poly.pdbx_strand_id
1 'polypeptide(L)' 'MSDAGLPTISDPGAEVVRDFTSIGGYVIPLPGANAALTALIASGIAPQPFFFYGFLDRQKKKRKRKSS' A
#
# COMPACT_ATOMS: atom_id res chain seq x y z
N MET A 1 16.29 -1.13 -4.51
CA MET A 1 15.83 -1.66 -3.21
C MET A 1 14.67 -0.81 -2.76
N SER A 2 13.52 -1.41 -2.48
CA SER A 2 12.35 -0.73 -1.91
C SER A 2 12.65 -0.44 -0.43
N ASP A 3 12.53 0.81 0.00
CA ASP A 3 13.12 1.32 1.25
C ASP A 3 12.26 1.06 2.50
N ALA A 4 11.11 0.40 2.37
CA ALA A 4 10.38 -0.15 3.51
C ALA A 4 9.29 -1.14 3.06
N GLY A 5 9.32 -2.33 3.64
CA GLY A 5 8.20 -3.24 3.89
C GLY A 5 7.05 -3.28 2.86
N LEU A 6 7.11 -4.29 1.99
CA LEU A 6 6.18 -4.60 0.90
C LEU A 6 6.39 -3.72 -0.36
N PRO A 7 7.25 -4.14 -1.32
CA PRO A 7 7.38 -3.43 -2.58
C PRO A 7 6.03 -3.38 -3.31
N THR A 8 5.80 -2.31 -4.09
CA THR A 8 4.65 -2.03 -5.00
C THR A 8 3.45 -1.22 -4.48
N ILE A 9 3.34 -0.91 -3.18
CA ILE A 9 2.26 -0.02 -2.69
C ILE A 9 2.55 1.46 -2.96
N SER A 10 3.83 1.87 -2.97
CA SER A 10 4.24 3.27 -3.22
C SER A 10 5.48 3.39 -4.11
N ASP A 11 5.86 2.30 -4.77
CA ASP A 11 7.07 2.19 -5.57
C ASP A 11 6.76 1.93 -7.04
N PRO A 12 7.69 2.25 -7.97
CA PRO A 12 7.57 1.97 -9.41
C PRO A 12 7.37 0.48 -9.77
N GLY A 13 7.45 -0.44 -8.80
CA GLY A 13 7.26 -1.87 -9.05
C GLY A 13 5.83 -2.26 -9.46
N ALA A 14 4.80 -1.45 -9.17
CA ALA A 14 3.44 -1.75 -9.60
C ALA A 14 3.29 -1.71 -11.13
N GLU A 15 3.98 -0.78 -11.79
CA GLU A 15 3.99 -0.67 -13.26
C GLU A 15 4.69 -1.88 -13.87
N VAL A 16 5.86 -2.26 -13.33
CA VAL A 16 6.60 -3.46 -13.77
C VAL A 16 5.76 -4.73 -13.63
N VAL A 17 5.07 -4.92 -12.50
CA VAL A 17 4.17 -6.07 -12.30
C VAL A 17 3.03 -6.07 -13.34
N ARG A 18 2.47 -4.90 -13.64
CA ARG A 18 1.39 -4.77 -14.63
C ARG A 18 1.87 -5.12 -16.04
N ASP A 19 3.02 -4.62 -16.44
CA ASP A 19 3.58 -4.91 -17.77
C ASP A 19 3.90 -6.39 -17.93
N PHE A 20 4.52 -7.00 -16.90
CA PHE A 20 4.89 -8.42 -16.95
C PHE A 20 3.68 -9.36 -16.95
N THR A 21 2.64 -9.01 -16.20
CA THR A 21 1.38 -9.77 -16.21
C THR A 21 0.59 -9.60 -17.51
N SER A 22 0.69 -8.45 -18.18
CA SER A 22 -0.01 -8.19 -19.45
C SER A 22 0.44 -9.09 -20.60
N ILE A 23 1.68 -9.58 -20.54
CA ILE A 23 2.26 -10.53 -21.51
C ILE A 23 2.11 -12.00 -21.07
N GLY A 24 1.32 -12.28 -20.03
CA GLY A 24 1.12 -13.63 -19.49
C GLY A 24 2.28 -14.12 -18.62
N GLY A 25 3.18 -13.24 -18.19
CA GLY A 25 4.26 -13.56 -17.28
C GLY A 25 3.78 -13.81 -15.84
N TYR A 26 4.56 -14.59 -15.09
CA TYR A 26 4.27 -14.90 -13.69
C TYR A 26 5.00 -13.92 -12.76
N VAL A 27 4.29 -13.44 -11.73
CA VAL A 27 4.84 -12.62 -10.65
C VAL A 27 4.67 -13.39 -9.35
N ILE A 28 5.76 -13.65 -8.64
CA ILE A 28 5.76 -14.38 -7.37
C ILE A 28 5.98 -13.39 -6.24
N PRO A 29 4.94 -13.05 -5.45
CA PRO A 29 5.10 -12.17 -4.30
C PRO A 29 5.81 -12.92 -3.16
N LEU A 30 6.77 -12.26 -2.53
CA LEU A 30 7.38 -12.75 -1.29
C LEU A 30 6.75 -12.05 -0.09
N PRO A 31 6.39 -12.77 0.97
CA PRO A 31 5.89 -12.14 2.20
C PRO A 31 6.97 -11.23 2.79
N GLY A 32 6.55 -10.11 3.37
CA GLY A 32 7.46 -9.11 3.93
C GLY A 32 6.77 -8.23 4.97
N ALA A 33 7.59 -7.44 5.68
CA ALA A 33 7.10 -6.51 6.69
C ALA A 33 6.10 -5.50 6.08
N ASN A 34 5.07 -5.10 6.83
CA ASN A 34 4.14 -4.04 6.43
C ASN A 34 3.85 -3.15 7.64
N ALA A 35 4.35 -1.91 7.62
CA ALA A 35 4.24 -1.01 8.76
C ALA A 35 2.79 -0.68 9.15
N ALA A 36 1.89 -0.57 8.16
CA ALA A 36 0.49 -0.23 8.41
C ALA A 36 -0.28 -1.36 9.08
N LEU A 37 -0.06 -2.59 8.62
CA LEU A 37 -0.69 -3.77 9.21
C LEU A 37 -0.15 -4.04 10.62
N THR A 38 1.18 -3.90 10.82
CA THR A 38 1.81 -3.99 12.14
C THR A 38 1.21 -2.95 13.12
N ALA A 39 1.02 -1.71 12.68
CA ALA A 39 0.40 -0.69 13.51
C ALA A 39 -1.08 -0.99 13.80
N LEU A 40 -1.85 -1.47 12.82
CA LEU A 40 -3.27 -1.79 12.98
C LEU A 40 -3.49 -2.86 14.06
N ILE A 41 -2.77 -3.98 14.00
CA ILE A 41 -2.93 -5.08 14.97
C ILE A 41 -2.50 -4.67 16.38
N ALA A 42 -1.59 -3.70 16.51
CA ALA A 42 -1.14 -3.16 17.80
C ALA A 42 -2.05 -2.03 18.33
N SER A 43 -2.94 -1.46 17.51
CA SER A 43 -3.72 -0.26 17.84
C SER A 43 -4.95 -0.49 18.73
N GLY A 44 -5.40 -1.73 18.88
CA GLY A 44 -6.68 -2.06 19.53
C GLY A 44 -7.93 -1.72 18.69
N ILE A 45 -7.77 -1.23 17.46
CA ILE A 45 -8.86 -1.05 16.50
C ILE A 45 -9.22 -2.42 15.90
N ALA A 46 -10.51 -2.64 15.59
CA ALA A 46 -10.95 -3.83 14.88
C ALA A 46 -10.15 -3.99 13.56
N PRO A 47 -9.36 -5.05 13.41
CA PRO A 47 -8.44 -5.16 12.28
C PRO A 47 -9.14 -5.56 10.98
N GLN A 48 -10.40 -5.99 11.04
CA GLN A 48 -11.20 -6.38 9.88
C GLN A 48 -12.68 -5.99 10.06
N PRO A 49 -13.33 -5.38 9.05
CA PRO A 49 -12.72 -4.85 7.82
C PRO A 49 -11.85 -3.61 8.10
N PHE A 50 -10.79 -3.42 7.31
CA PHE A 50 -9.96 -2.21 7.37
C PHE A 50 -9.65 -1.68 5.96
N PHE A 51 -9.28 -0.41 5.88
CA PHE A 51 -8.92 0.25 4.61
C PHE A 51 -7.56 0.93 4.73
N PHE A 52 -6.62 0.56 3.85
CA PHE A 52 -5.31 1.21 3.75
C PHE A 52 -5.36 2.32 2.69
N TYR A 53 -5.30 3.58 3.13
CA TYR A 53 -5.40 4.74 2.24
C TYR A 53 -4.05 5.15 1.62
N GLY A 54 -2.92 4.86 2.27
CA GLY A 54 -1.62 5.42 1.92
C GLY A 54 -1.43 6.86 2.41
N PHE A 55 -0.73 7.69 1.65
CA PHE A 55 -0.42 9.07 2.06
C PHE A 55 -1.53 10.05 1.67
N LEU A 56 -1.91 10.92 2.60
CA LEU A 56 -2.82 12.03 2.32
C LEU A 56 -2.14 13.10 1.46
N ASP A 57 -2.93 13.76 0.61
CA ASP A 57 -2.48 14.91 -0.19
C ASP A 57 -1.82 15.97 0.72
N ARG A 58 -0.61 16.42 0.35
CA ARG A 58 0.16 17.43 1.11
C ARG A 58 -0.54 18.80 1.17
N GLN A 59 -1.44 19.10 0.24
CA GLN A 59 -2.13 20.40 0.20
C GLN A 59 -3.34 20.45 1.13
N LYS A 60 -3.25 21.31 2.18
CA LYS A 60 -4.26 21.48 3.24
C LYS A 60 -5.71 21.64 2.74
N LYS A 61 -5.91 22.32 1.59
CA LYS A 61 -7.25 22.62 1.05
C LYS A 61 -8.00 21.39 0.51
N LYS A 62 -7.29 20.33 0.09
CA LYS A 62 -7.91 19.08 -0.42
C LYS A 62 -8.08 18.01 0.67
N ARG A 63 -7.38 18.13 1.81
CA ARG A 63 -7.39 17.14 2.91
C ARG A 63 -8.75 17.00 3.61
N LYS A 64 -9.54 18.07 3.71
CA LYS A 64 -10.88 18.04 4.34
C LYS A 64 -11.99 17.48 3.45
N ARG A 65 -11.77 17.40 2.12
CA ARG A 65 -12.82 17.03 1.16
C ARG A 65 -12.93 15.54 0.88
N LYS A 66 -12.00 14.73 1.40
CA LYS A 66 -11.94 13.28 1.15
C LYS A 66 -12.35 12.43 2.37
N SER A 67 -12.93 13.05 3.40
CA SER A 67 -13.41 12.39 4.62
C SER A 67 -14.93 12.25 4.69
N SER A 68 -15.61 12.45 3.57
CA SER A 68 -17.07 12.32 3.39
C SER A 68 -17.39 11.07 2.60
#